data_AF-A0A7C3JZV7-F1
#
_entry.id   AF-A0A7C3JZV7-F1
#
_cell.length_a   1.000
_cell.length_b   1.000
_cell.length_c   1.000
_cell.angle_alpha   90.00
_cell.angle_beta   90.00
_cell.angle_gamma   90.00
#
_symmetry.space_group_name_H-M   'P 1'
#
loop_
_entity.id
_entity.type
_entity.pdbx_description
1 polymer ?
#
loop_
_entity_poly.entity_id
_entity_poly.type
_entity_poly.pdbx_seq_one_letter_code
_entity_poly.pdbx_strand_id
1 'polypeptide(L)'
;MDVRNEIRKLARIEESPFPFLSLYIDTKWDDEQQRERTRLFTKNQLKRAYDHVKDREDWRNAFFEDQKLIERYVEGLVRRVYQEGVNGFAVFSCSRSKIFLTYPSSVPYENEFFLSDLPILRPLVRLSSQYQNTLAVMVDTDSAKLFEVSVEGLMAESHIESYVPGRHDQGGWAQGRYQRHIKDHMDKHHKEVAEQLTELFDSGKWRRVVLIGQDRIIANFRAFLPERVRQQIADTFSMDFSQGRAAVLRRVSERLLQKEKEGISRQIQELKERTPQNGLATFGLNSTLEALNRGQVHTLYLLTSFSQSAGRCRQCHTLVLAPPSRDQQPLCPL
;
A
#
# COMPACT_ATOMS: atom_id res chain seq x y z
N MET A 1 -10.59 -5.81 3.14
CA MET A 1 -10.86 -4.93 4.29
C MET A 1 -10.29 -3.55 3.97
N ASP A 2 -10.84 -2.44 4.47
CA ASP A 2 -10.27 -1.11 4.18
C ASP A 2 -9.11 -0.81 5.13
N VAL A 3 -7.88 -1.08 4.67
CA VAL A 3 -6.63 -0.86 5.42
C VAL A 3 -6.54 0.58 5.95
N ARG A 4 -7.10 1.59 5.27
CA ARG A 4 -7.06 2.97 5.79
C ARG A 4 -7.93 3.16 7.02
N ASN A 5 -9.08 2.51 7.07
CA ASN A 5 -9.94 2.55 8.26
C ASN A 5 -9.29 1.82 9.43
N GLU A 6 -8.58 0.73 9.16
CA GLU A 6 -7.83 0.00 10.17
C GLU A 6 -6.64 0.81 10.72
N ILE A 7 -5.87 1.47 9.84
CA ILE A 7 -4.82 2.42 10.25
C ILE A 7 -5.42 3.52 11.15
N ARG A 8 -6.59 4.07 10.80
CA ARG A 8 -7.26 5.08 11.62
C ARG A 8 -7.70 4.55 12.98
N LYS A 9 -8.15 3.28 13.07
CA LYS A 9 -8.47 2.64 14.34
C LYS A 9 -7.22 2.48 15.20
N LEU A 10 -6.13 1.96 14.62
CA LEU A 10 -4.87 1.80 15.35
C LEU A 10 -4.29 3.14 15.82
N ALA A 11 -4.41 4.19 15.00
CA ALA A 11 -3.94 5.53 15.35
C ALA A 11 -4.76 6.21 16.48
N ARG A 12 -5.93 5.67 16.81
CA ARG A 12 -6.78 6.12 17.93
C ARG A 12 -6.54 5.32 19.22
N ILE A 13 -5.65 4.32 19.19
CA ILE A 13 -5.26 3.60 20.41
C ILE A 13 -4.54 4.59 21.33
N GLU A 14 -5.04 4.72 22.56
CA GLU A 14 -4.42 5.54 23.58
C GLU A 14 -3.12 4.90 24.08
N GLU A 15 -2.22 5.74 24.58
CA GLU A 15 -0.94 5.30 25.13
C GLU A 15 -1.15 4.31 26.27
N SER A 16 -0.54 3.15 26.12
CA SER A 16 -0.59 2.13 27.17
C SER A 16 0.59 2.33 28.12
N PRO A 17 0.39 2.19 29.44
CA PRO A 17 1.51 2.09 30.38
C PRO A 17 2.31 0.79 30.18
N PHE A 18 1.84 -0.13 29.32
CA PHE A 18 2.46 -1.41 29.01
C PHE A 18 3.09 -1.40 27.61
N PRO A 19 4.09 -2.27 27.36
CA PRO A 19 4.73 -2.35 26.06
C PRO A 19 3.74 -2.81 24.99
N PHE A 20 3.77 -2.11 23.86
CA PHE A 20 3.09 -2.43 22.63
C PHE A 20 4.10 -3.00 21.63
N LEU A 21 3.81 -4.17 21.09
CA LEU A 21 4.66 -4.88 20.16
C LEU A 21 4.10 -4.72 18.74
N SER A 22 4.90 -4.16 17.85
CA SER A 22 4.57 -4.05 16.42
C SER A 22 5.58 -4.85 15.61
N LEU A 23 5.12 -5.91 14.95
CA LEU A 23 5.94 -6.83 14.16
C LEU A 23 5.47 -6.78 12.70
N TYR A 24 6.42 -6.58 11.79
CA TYR A 24 6.22 -6.64 10.36
C TYR A 24 7.08 -7.75 9.79
N ILE A 25 6.49 -8.65 9.02
CA ILE A 25 7.19 -9.81 8.47
C ILE A 25 6.91 -10.02 7.00
N ASP A 26 7.95 -10.42 6.29
CA ASP A 26 7.91 -11.00 4.96
C ASP A 26 7.44 -12.47 5.06
N THR A 27 6.37 -12.79 4.35
CA THR A 27 5.84 -14.15 4.25
C THR A 27 5.70 -14.61 2.81
N LYS A 28 6.42 -13.99 1.89
CA LYS A 28 6.45 -14.38 0.48
C LYS A 28 7.32 -15.62 0.33
N TRP A 29 6.89 -16.78 0.87
CA TRP A 29 7.65 -18.03 1.04
C TRP A 29 8.22 -18.62 -0.27
N ASP A 30 9.16 -17.92 -0.88
CA ASP A 30 9.83 -18.26 -2.13
C ASP A 30 10.77 -19.46 -1.91
N ASP A 31 11.29 -19.64 -0.69
CA ASP A 31 12.13 -20.77 -0.29
C ASP A 31 11.99 -21.12 1.21
N GLU A 32 12.49 -22.30 1.59
CA GLU A 32 12.50 -22.76 2.99
C GLU A 32 13.42 -21.91 3.88
N GLN A 33 14.49 -21.33 3.32
CA GLN A 33 15.41 -20.47 4.07
C GLN A 33 14.72 -19.20 4.54
N GLN A 34 13.74 -18.67 3.82
CA GLN A 34 12.98 -17.48 4.19
C GLN A 34 12.05 -17.74 5.38
N ARG A 35 11.43 -18.93 5.45
CA ARG A 35 10.63 -19.35 6.60
C ARG A 35 11.50 -19.37 7.87
N GLU A 36 12.66 -19.99 7.78
CA GLU A 36 13.59 -20.05 8.91
C GLU A 36 14.17 -18.66 9.24
N ARG A 37 14.51 -17.83 8.24
CA ARG A 37 14.93 -16.43 8.45
C ARG A 37 13.89 -15.63 9.24
N THR A 38 12.60 -15.76 8.89
CA THR A 38 11.51 -15.04 9.56
C THR A 38 11.31 -15.54 10.99
N ARG A 39 11.39 -16.86 11.20
CA ARG A 39 11.33 -17.48 12.52
C ARG A 39 12.48 -17.02 13.42
N LEU A 40 13.72 -17.07 12.92
CA LEU A 40 14.92 -16.63 13.63
C LEU A 40 14.89 -15.13 13.93
N PHE A 41 14.48 -14.30 12.96
CA PHE A 41 14.30 -12.87 13.16
C PHE A 41 13.35 -12.59 14.32
N THR A 42 12.17 -13.20 14.31
CA THR A 42 11.15 -13.02 15.35
C THR A 42 11.69 -13.41 16.73
N LYS A 43 12.30 -14.59 16.84
CA LYS A 43 12.88 -15.08 18.10
C LYS A 43 13.98 -14.16 18.62
N ASN A 44 14.87 -13.70 17.74
CA ASN A 44 15.98 -12.82 18.11
C ASN A 44 15.49 -11.45 18.57
N GLN A 45 14.48 -10.87 17.91
CA GLN A 45 13.92 -9.57 18.29
C GLN A 45 13.15 -9.64 19.60
N LEU A 46 12.36 -10.69 19.81
CA LEU A 46 11.66 -10.91 21.08
C LEU A 46 12.64 -11.08 22.24
N LYS A 47 13.73 -11.83 22.05
CA LYS A 47 14.80 -11.94 23.06
C LYS A 47 15.43 -10.59 23.39
N ARG A 48 15.80 -9.82 22.36
CA ARG A 48 16.36 -8.47 22.55
C ARG A 48 15.38 -7.55 23.28
N ALA A 49 14.10 -7.60 22.94
CA ALA A 49 13.08 -6.79 23.58
C ALA A 49 12.87 -7.20 25.05
N TYR A 50 12.90 -8.49 25.36
CA TYR A 50 12.89 -8.99 26.74
C TYR A 50 14.06 -8.42 27.55
N ASP A 51 15.26 -8.40 26.99
CA ASP A 51 16.45 -7.84 27.66
C ASP A 51 16.29 -6.35 28.01
N HIS A 52 15.46 -5.59 27.28
CA HIS A 52 15.17 -4.18 27.56
C HIS A 52 14.09 -3.97 28.63
N VAL A 53 13.27 -4.99 28.92
CA VAL A 53 12.11 -4.87 29.84
C VAL A 53 12.23 -5.72 31.10
N LYS A 54 13.20 -6.63 31.17
CA LYS A 54 13.37 -7.61 32.26
C LYS A 54 13.49 -6.98 33.67
N ASP A 55 14.04 -5.78 33.75
CA ASP A 55 14.26 -5.05 35.01
C ASP A 55 12.99 -4.34 35.51
N ARG A 56 11.92 -4.33 34.71
CA ARG A 56 10.60 -3.76 35.06
C ARG A 56 9.58 -4.88 35.22
N GLU A 57 9.27 -5.23 36.46
CA GLU A 57 8.40 -6.38 36.79
C GLU A 57 7.02 -6.34 36.10
N ASP A 58 6.34 -5.19 36.13
CA ASP A 58 5.03 -5.02 35.47
C ASP A 58 5.09 -5.22 33.96
N TRP A 59 6.18 -4.77 33.33
CA TRP A 59 6.42 -4.90 31.89
C TRP A 59 6.83 -6.33 31.52
N ARG A 60 7.63 -6.98 32.36
CA ARG A 60 8.08 -8.36 32.16
C ARG A 60 6.90 -9.33 32.07
N ASN A 61 5.92 -9.21 32.96
CA ASN A 61 4.74 -10.08 32.98
C ASN A 61 3.84 -9.84 31.76
N ALA A 62 3.57 -8.57 31.42
CA ALA A 62 2.79 -8.21 30.23
C ALA A 62 3.47 -8.71 28.94
N PHE A 63 4.79 -8.46 28.82
CA PHE A 63 5.58 -8.85 27.65
C PHE A 63 5.57 -10.36 27.40
N PHE A 64 5.60 -11.19 28.46
CA PHE A 64 5.64 -12.64 28.31
C PHE A 64 4.37 -13.21 27.67
N GLU A 65 3.20 -12.63 27.95
CA GLU A 65 1.95 -13.02 27.30
C GLU A 65 1.97 -12.66 25.81
N ASP A 66 2.37 -11.44 25.49
CA ASP A 66 2.48 -10.97 24.10
C ASP A 66 3.52 -11.75 23.29
N GLN A 67 4.68 -12.06 23.90
CA GLN A 67 5.71 -12.89 23.30
C GLN A 67 5.14 -14.25 22.85
N LYS A 68 4.39 -14.93 23.74
CA LYS A 68 3.77 -16.22 23.41
C LYS A 68 2.75 -16.12 22.28
N LEU A 69 1.96 -15.05 22.25
CA LEU A 69 0.97 -14.83 21.19
C LEU A 69 1.65 -14.65 19.83
N ILE A 70 2.68 -13.79 19.77
CA ILE A 70 3.46 -13.54 18.56
C ILE A 70 4.18 -14.82 18.10
N GLU A 71 4.89 -15.52 19.00
CA GLU A 71 5.59 -16.77 18.66
C GLU A 71 4.62 -17.83 18.11
N ARG A 72 3.47 -18.02 18.78
CA ARG A 72 2.44 -18.97 18.32
C ARG A 72 1.91 -18.58 16.95
N TYR A 73 1.65 -17.30 16.72
CA TYR A 73 1.14 -16.81 15.44
C TYR A 73 2.15 -17.01 14.31
N VAL A 74 3.40 -16.60 14.52
CA VAL A 74 4.48 -16.74 13.52
C VAL A 74 4.78 -18.21 13.24
N GLU A 75 4.86 -19.06 14.26
CA GLU A 75 5.03 -20.50 14.05
C GLU A 75 3.85 -21.10 13.26
N GLY A 76 2.62 -20.61 13.51
CA GLY A 76 1.44 -20.94 12.72
C GLY A 76 1.57 -20.54 11.25
N LEU A 77 2.12 -19.36 10.95
CA LEU A 77 2.37 -18.91 9.57
C LEU A 77 3.46 -19.76 8.89
N VAL A 78 4.54 -20.06 9.61
CA VAL A 78 5.67 -20.85 9.11
C VAL A 78 5.26 -22.29 8.80
N ARG A 79 4.34 -22.88 9.60
CA ARG A 79 3.85 -24.25 9.40
C ARG A 79 2.74 -24.38 8.36
N ARG A 80 2.05 -23.29 8.01
CA ARG A 80 0.94 -23.34 7.06
C ARG A 80 1.42 -23.62 5.63
N VAL A 81 0.57 -24.32 4.88
CA VAL A 81 0.64 -24.40 3.41
C VAL A 81 0.42 -22.99 2.88
N TYR A 82 1.21 -22.61 1.88
CA TYR A 82 1.19 -21.32 1.18
C TYR A 82 -0.22 -20.75 1.04
N GLN A 83 -0.46 -19.54 1.57
CA GLN A 83 -1.67 -18.78 1.28
C GLN A 83 -1.41 -17.96 0.03
N GLU A 84 -2.05 -18.34 -1.07
CA GLU A 84 -1.87 -17.66 -2.35
C GLU A 84 -2.27 -16.18 -2.22
N GLY A 85 -1.35 -15.30 -2.64
CA GLY A 85 -1.57 -13.85 -2.61
C GLY A 85 -1.25 -13.15 -1.28
N VAL A 86 -0.87 -13.88 -0.22
CA VAL A 86 -0.45 -13.26 1.06
C VAL A 86 1.06 -13.39 1.25
N ASN A 87 1.74 -12.26 1.09
CA ASN A 87 3.20 -12.15 1.06
C ASN A 87 3.79 -11.40 2.26
N GLY A 88 2.96 -10.87 3.15
CA GLY A 88 3.45 -10.29 4.41
C GLY A 88 2.36 -10.14 5.46
N PHE A 89 2.78 -9.91 6.70
CA PHE A 89 1.89 -9.63 7.82
C PHE A 89 2.41 -8.48 8.67
N ALA A 90 1.48 -7.61 9.10
CA ALA A 90 1.68 -6.72 10.23
C ALA A 90 0.93 -7.28 11.45
N VAL A 91 1.59 -7.35 12.60
CA VAL A 91 1.07 -7.91 13.84
C VAL A 91 1.25 -6.89 14.96
N PHE A 92 0.18 -6.64 15.69
CA PHE A 92 0.11 -5.67 16.78
C PHE A 92 -0.37 -6.39 18.05
N SER A 93 0.43 -6.39 19.11
CA SER A 93 0.12 -7.10 20.35
C SER A 93 0.30 -6.19 21.57
N CYS A 94 -0.75 -6.14 22.39
CA CYS A 94 -0.73 -5.59 23.73
C CYS A 94 -1.79 -6.34 24.58
N SER A 95 -1.35 -7.41 25.23
CA SER A 95 -2.16 -8.35 26.01
C SER A 95 -2.96 -7.66 27.12
N ARG A 96 -2.33 -6.69 27.81
CA ARG A 96 -2.96 -5.90 28.88
C ARG A 96 -4.14 -5.05 28.39
N SER A 97 -4.08 -4.59 27.15
CA SER A 97 -5.17 -3.88 26.48
C SER A 97 -6.10 -4.82 25.70
N LYS A 98 -5.89 -6.15 25.78
CA LYS A 98 -6.61 -7.19 25.02
C LYS A 98 -6.55 -6.99 23.51
N ILE A 99 -5.43 -6.46 23.02
CA ILE A 99 -5.20 -6.19 21.60
C ILE A 99 -4.29 -7.26 21.02
N PHE A 100 -4.79 -8.00 20.04
CA PHE A 100 -4.00 -8.82 19.14
C PHE A 100 -4.58 -8.69 17.73
N LEU A 101 -3.95 -7.87 16.89
CA LEU A 101 -4.45 -7.52 15.57
C LEU A 101 -3.43 -7.95 14.51
N THR A 102 -3.93 -8.51 13.42
CA THR A 102 -3.10 -9.03 12.33
C THR A 102 -3.64 -8.56 10.99
N TYR A 103 -2.76 -8.03 10.15
CA TYR A 103 -3.11 -7.45 8.86
C TYR A 103 -2.28 -8.12 7.75
N PRO A 104 -2.89 -8.98 6.92
CA PRO A 104 -2.21 -9.58 5.78
C PRO A 104 -1.92 -8.52 4.69
N SER A 105 -0.92 -8.79 3.87
CA SER A 105 -0.52 -7.96 2.74
C SER A 105 -0.10 -8.84 1.57
N SER A 106 -0.44 -8.44 0.35
CA SER A 106 0.08 -9.06 -0.87
C SER A 106 1.47 -8.58 -1.27
N VAL A 107 1.94 -7.53 -0.61
CA VAL A 107 3.30 -7.02 -0.75
C VAL A 107 4.07 -7.39 0.51
N PRO A 108 5.27 -7.99 0.38
CA PRO A 108 6.07 -8.33 1.54
C PRO A 108 6.50 -7.07 2.30
N TYR A 109 6.49 -7.16 3.63
CA TYR A 109 7.10 -6.14 4.48
C TYR A 109 8.61 -6.39 4.58
N GLU A 110 9.36 -5.33 4.88
CA GLU A 110 10.66 -5.53 5.50
C GLU A 110 10.45 -6.10 6.91
N ASN A 111 11.29 -7.06 7.29
CA ASN A 111 11.26 -7.63 8.64
C ASN A 111 11.66 -6.55 9.66
N GLU A 112 10.68 -5.94 10.31
CA GLU A 112 10.84 -4.86 11.29
C GLU A 112 10.11 -5.23 12.58
N PHE A 113 10.70 -4.89 13.73
CA PHE A 113 10.11 -5.12 15.05
C PHE A 113 10.26 -3.89 15.91
N PHE A 114 9.21 -3.51 16.62
CA PHE A 114 9.17 -2.34 17.48
C PHE A 114 8.56 -2.66 18.83
N LEU A 115 9.20 -2.09 19.87
CA LEU A 115 8.73 -2.06 21.24
C LEU A 115 8.49 -0.59 21.62
N SER A 116 7.23 -0.20 21.87
CA SER A 116 6.84 1.19 22.14
C SER A 116 5.66 1.23 23.12
N ASP A 117 5.24 2.42 23.54
CA ASP A 117 3.99 2.73 24.25
C ASP A 117 2.76 2.76 23.34
N LEU A 118 2.96 2.80 22.01
CA LEU A 118 1.93 2.86 20.97
C LEU A 118 2.22 1.87 19.82
N PRO A 119 1.19 1.49 19.03
CA PRO A 119 1.42 0.77 17.79
C PRO A 119 2.24 1.61 16.80
N ILE A 120 3.34 1.06 16.30
CA ILE A 120 4.15 1.72 15.28
C ILE A 120 3.54 1.46 13.92
N LEU A 121 2.92 2.47 13.31
CA LEU A 121 2.16 2.32 12.07
C LEU A 121 2.96 2.61 10.79
N ARG A 122 4.20 3.12 10.92
CA ARG A 122 4.97 3.65 9.79
C ARG A 122 5.09 2.65 8.61
N PRO A 123 5.48 1.37 8.80
CA PRO A 123 5.55 0.43 7.69
C PRO A 123 4.18 0.12 7.05
N LEU A 124 3.13 0.03 7.86
CA LEU A 124 1.76 -0.20 7.38
C LEU A 124 1.24 0.99 6.55
N VAL A 125 1.45 2.22 7.04
CA VAL A 125 1.08 3.45 6.34
C VAL A 125 1.82 3.56 5.01
N ARG A 126 3.14 3.32 5.01
CA ARG A 126 4.00 3.34 3.82
C ARG A 126 3.49 2.38 2.74
N LEU A 127 3.14 1.15 3.13
CA LEU A 127 2.64 0.17 2.18
C LEU A 127 1.24 0.58 1.66
N SER A 128 0.36 1.02 2.54
CA SER A 128 -1.00 1.47 2.16
C SER A 128 -1.04 2.71 1.26
N SER A 129 -0.05 3.61 1.38
CA SER A 129 0.03 4.81 0.55
C SER A 129 0.47 4.47 -0.86
N GLN A 130 1.42 3.54 -1.00
CA GLN A 130 1.98 3.10 -2.27
C GLN A 130 0.99 2.23 -3.06
N TYR A 131 0.32 1.30 -2.38
CA TYR A 131 -0.56 0.33 -3.00
C TYR A 131 -2.03 0.70 -2.79
N GLN A 132 -2.52 1.70 -3.52
CA GLN A 132 -3.92 2.09 -3.47
C GLN A 132 -4.81 1.16 -4.28
N ASN A 133 -6.04 0.94 -3.81
CA ASN A 133 -7.06 0.16 -4.50
C ASN A 133 -7.21 0.62 -5.96
N THR A 134 -6.86 -0.27 -6.88
CA THR A 134 -6.76 -0.01 -8.32
C THR A 134 -7.61 -1.01 -9.09
N LEU A 135 -8.37 -0.51 -10.06
CA LEU A 135 -8.96 -1.33 -11.12
C LEU A 135 -7.98 -1.34 -12.30
N ALA A 136 -7.43 -2.50 -12.62
CA ALA A 136 -6.67 -2.68 -13.85
C ALA A 136 -7.56 -3.34 -14.90
N VAL A 137 -7.63 -2.75 -16.09
CA VAL A 137 -8.44 -3.29 -17.19
C VAL A 137 -7.54 -3.52 -18.39
N MET A 138 -7.43 -4.78 -18.80
CA MET A 138 -6.88 -5.15 -20.08
C MET A 138 -7.99 -5.11 -21.11
N VAL A 139 -7.80 -4.36 -22.20
CA VAL A 139 -8.75 -4.25 -23.31
C VAL A 139 -8.08 -4.58 -24.64
N ASP A 140 -8.72 -5.44 -25.42
CA ASP A 140 -8.42 -5.71 -26.82
C ASP A 140 -9.68 -5.50 -27.68
N THR A 141 -9.64 -5.84 -28.96
CA THR A 141 -10.77 -5.65 -29.88
C THR A 141 -12.06 -6.33 -29.45
N ASP A 142 -11.95 -7.51 -28.85
CA ASP A 142 -13.05 -8.46 -28.64
C ASP A 142 -13.02 -9.15 -27.27
N SER A 143 -12.01 -8.82 -26.46
CA SER A 143 -11.81 -9.38 -25.14
C SER A 143 -11.33 -8.33 -24.15
N ALA A 144 -11.73 -8.51 -22.90
CA ALA A 144 -11.30 -7.70 -21.79
C ALA A 144 -11.12 -8.54 -20.52
N LYS A 145 -10.17 -8.12 -19.68
CA LYS A 145 -9.94 -8.67 -18.35
C LYS A 145 -9.93 -7.54 -17.33
N LEU A 146 -10.75 -7.63 -16.29
CA LEU A 146 -10.78 -6.66 -15.20
C LEU A 146 -10.16 -7.30 -13.95
N PHE A 147 -9.30 -6.54 -13.29
CA PHE A 147 -8.61 -6.95 -12.08
C PHE A 147 -8.87 -5.94 -10.96
N GLU A 148 -9.43 -6.42 -9.86
CA GLU A 148 -9.66 -5.67 -8.62
C GLU A 148 -8.43 -5.82 -7.71
N VAL A 149 -7.53 -4.82 -7.70
CA VAL A 149 -6.20 -4.92 -7.03
C VAL A 149 -6.11 -4.05 -5.79
N SER A 150 -5.90 -4.66 -4.62
CA SER A 150 -5.75 -3.97 -3.33
C SER A 150 -4.39 -4.25 -2.67
N VAL A 151 -4.11 -3.60 -1.54
CA VAL A 151 -2.97 -3.94 -0.65
C VAL A 151 -2.97 -5.42 -0.27
N GLU A 152 -4.16 -6.00 -0.08
CA GLU A 152 -4.35 -7.39 0.33
C GLU A 152 -4.12 -8.36 -0.84
N GLY A 153 -4.03 -7.85 -2.06
CA GLY A 153 -3.78 -8.60 -3.28
C GLY A 153 -4.87 -8.43 -4.32
N LEU A 154 -4.89 -9.35 -5.27
CA LEU A 154 -5.98 -9.48 -6.23
C LEU A 154 -7.23 -9.96 -5.49
N MET A 155 -8.26 -9.13 -5.50
CA MET A 155 -9.53 -9.41 -4.85
C MET A 155 -10.49 -10.16 -5.77
N ALA A 156 -10.47 -9.84 -7.06
CA ALA A 156 -11.26 -10.52 -8.09
C ALA A 156 -10.67 -10.32 -9.48
N GLU A 157 -10.96 -11.27 -10.37
CA GLU A 157 -10.69 -11.23 -11.80
C GLU A 157 -12.00 -11.55 -12.53
N SER A 158 -12.36 -10.75 -13.54
CA SER A 158 -13.47 -11.04 -14.44
C SER A 158 -13.04 -10.94 -15.90
N HIS A 159 -13.64 -11.78 -16.72
CA HIS A 159 -13.37 -11.87 -18.16
C HIS A 159 -14.64 -11.52 -18.92
N ILE A 160 -14.49 -10.69 -19.95
CA ILE A 160 -15.56 -10.34 -20.87
C ILE A 160 -15.05 -10.67 -22.26
N GLU A 161 -15.74 -11.56 -22.95
CA GLU A 161 -15.43 -11.92 -24.34
C GLU A 161 -16.65 -11.61 -25.19
N SER A 162 -16.42 -11.08 -26.39
CA SER A 162 -17.45 -10.77 -27.36
C SER A 162 -17.01 -11.24 -28.73
N TYR A 163 -17.94 -11.70 -29.56
CA TYR A 163 -17.60 -12.03 -30.93
C TYR A 163 -17.38 -10.75 -31.74
N VAL A 164 -16.17 -10.53 -32.25
CA VAL A 164 -15.85 -9.47 -33.21
C VAL A 164 -15.30 -10.12 -34.49
N PRO A 165 -15.90 -9.88 -35.67
CA PRO A 165 -15.40 -10.46 -36.91
C PRO A 165 -13.95 -10.02 -37.20
N GLY A 166 -13.10 -10.97 -37.60
CA GLY A 166 -11.70 -10.69 -37.94
C GLY A 166 -11.56 -9.82 -39.20
N ARG A 167 -10.47 -9.05 -39.29
CA ARG A 167 -10.12 -8.33 -40.53
C ARG A 167 -9.73 -9.35 -41.61
N HIS A 168 -10.39 -9.28 -42.76
CA HIS A 168 -10.02 -10.04 -43.96
C HIS A 168 -9.50 -9.08 -45.04
N ASP A 169 -8.35 -9.38 -45.65
CA ASP A 169 -7.74 -8.63 -46.76
C ASP A 169 -8.33 -8.99 -48.14
N GLN A 170 -9.62 -9.30 -48.21
CA GLN A 170 -10.30 -9.46 -49.50
C GLN A 170 -10.86 -8.11 -49.96
N GLY A 171 -10.14 -7.48 -50.89
CA GLY A 171 -10.49 -6.17 -51.47
C GLY A 171 -11.80 -6.19 -52.27
N GLY A 172 -12.53 -5.07 -52.23
CA GLY A 172 -13.73 -4.84 -53.03
C GLY A 172 -14.68 -3.78 -52.44
N TRP A 173 -15.72 -3.41 -53.19
CA TRP A 173 -16.73 -2.40 -52.84
C TRP A 173 -17.48 -2.63 -51.51
N ALA A 174 -17.33 -3.82 -50.90
CA ALA A 174 -17.89 -4.19 -49.60
C ALA A 174 -16.95 -3.90 -48.41
N GLN A 175 -15.68 -3.55 -48.64
CA GLN A 175 -14.66 -3.38 -47.60
C GLN A 175 -15.04 -2.31 -46.57
N GLY A 176 -15.62 -1.19 -47.01
CA GLY A 176 -16.08 -0.13 -46.11
C GLY A 176 -17.34 -0.47 -45.30
N ARG A 177 -18.15 -1.45 -45.72
CA ARG A 177 -19.26 -1.97 -44.89
C ARG A 177 -18.74 -2.95 -43.86
N TYR A 178 -17.82 -3.83 -44.26
CA TYR A 178 -17.21 -4.81 -43.36
C TYR A 178 -16.39 -4.15 -42.25
N GLN A 179 -15.60 -3.13 -42.57
CA GLN A 179 -14.86 -2.36 -41.58
C GLN A 179 -15.78 -1.62 -40.58
N ARG A 180 -16.94 -1.14 -41.03
CA ARG A 180 -17.94 -0.53 -40.13
C ARG A 180 -18.55 -1.57 -39.20
N HIS A 181 -18.93 -2.73 -39.72
CA HIS A 181 -19.48 -3.82 -38.92
C HIS A 181 -18.49 -4.30 -37.84
N ILE A 182 -17.21 -4.48 -38.18
CA ILE A 182 -16.17 -4.81 -37.19
C ILE A 182 -16.06 -3.72 -36.11
N LYS A 183 -16.05 -2.44 -36.53
CA LYS A 183 -16.00 -1.33 -35.59
C LYS A 183 -17.22 -1.30 -34.67
N ASP A 184 -18.42 -1.53 -35.19
CA ASP A 184 -19.65 -1.53 -34.40
C ASP A 184 -19.63 -2.63 -33.32
N HIS A 185 -19.13 -3.82 -33.64
CA HIS A 185 -18.96 -4.91 -32.66
C HIS A 185 -17.91 -4.57 -31.61
N MET A 186 -16.76 -4.01 -32.02
CA MET A 186 -15.73 -3.53 -31.09
C MET A 186 -16.25 -2.41 -30.17
N ASP A 187 -16.98 -1.44 -30.72
CA ASP A 187 -17.54 -0.32 -29.95
C ASP A 187 -18.60 -0.82 -28.95
N LYS A 188 -19.40 -1.82 -29.33
CA LYS A 188 -20.34 -2.48 -28.42
C LYS A 188 -19.62 -3.20 -27.28
N HIS A 189 -18.58 -3.97 -27.60
CA HIS A 189 -17.76 -4.65 -26.60
C HIS A 189 -17.13 -3.64 -25.63
N HIS A 190 -16.46 -2.61 -26.15
CA HIS A 190 -15.85 -1.56 -25.33
C HIS A 190 -16.86 -0.82 -24.45
N LYS A 191 -18.08 -0.60 -24.94
CA LYS A 191 -19.13 0.03 -24.16
C LYS A 191 -19.55 -0.85 -22.98
N GLU A 192 -19.74 -2.15 -23.19
CA GLU A 192 -20.07 -3.10 -22.12
C GLU A 192 -18.96 -3.17 -21.06
N VAL A 193 -17.70 -3.25 -21.49
CA VAL A 193 -16.53 -3.25 -20.60
C VAL A 193 -16.46 -1.92 -19.81
N ALA A 194 -16.76 -0.79 -20.46
CA ALA A 194 -16.76 0.52 -19.83
C ALA A 194 -17.87 0.66 -18.78
N GLU A 195 -19.05 0.10 -19.03
CA GLU A 195 -20.16 0.05 -18.08
C GLU A 195 -19.77 -0.75 -16.84
N GLN A 196 -19.23 -1.97 -17.00
CA GLN A 196 -18.78 -2.78 -15.85
C GLN A 196 -17.64 -2.11 -15.05
N LEU A 197 -16.65 -1.53 -15.72
CA LEU A 197 -15.59 -0.78 -15.05
C LEU A 197 -16.16 0.41 -14.24
N THR A 198 -17.15 1.09 -14.82
CA THR A 198 -17.79 2.24 -14.21
C THR A 198 -18.58 1.85 -12.96
N GLU A 199 -19.34 0.74 -13.01
CA GLU A 199 -20.08 0.21 -11.87
C GLU A 199 -19.14 -0.19 -10.72
N LEU A 200 -18.05 -0.89 -11.03
CA LEU A 200 -17.03 -1.23 -10.04
C LEU A 200 -16.45 0.04 -9.41
N PHE A 201 -16.06 1.02 -10.23
CA PHE A 201 -15.53 2.28 -9.76
C PHE A 201 -16.51 3.03 -8.84
N ASP A 202 -17.81 3.04 -9.18
CA ASP A 202 -18.87 3.69 -8.40
C ASP A 202 -19.19 3.03 -7.06
N SER A 203 -18.76 1.78 -6.84
CA SER A 203 -18.82 1.17 -5.52
C SER A 203 -18.03 1.93 -4.44
N GLY A 204 -17.16 2.87 -4.85
CA GLY A 204 -16.33 3.71 -3.97
C GLY A 204 -15.13 2.99 -3.36
N LYS A 205 -14.97 1.69 -3.62
CA LYS A 205 -13.84 0.88 -3.14
C LYS A 205 -12.55 1.20 -3.89
N TRP A 206 -12.65 1.54 -5.16
CA TRP A 206 -11.54 1.71 -6.09
C TRP A 206 -11.28 3.19 -6.35
N ARG A 207 -10.02 3.61 -6.31
CA ARG A 207 -9.65 5.04 -6.42
C ARG A 207 -8.81 5.34 -7.66
N ARG A 208 -8.30 4.31 -8.33
CA ARG A 208 -7.42 4.43 -9.48
C ARG A 208 -7.83 3.44 -10.55
N VAL A 209 -7.62 3.84 -11.79
CA VAL A 209 -7.80 2.99 -12.97
C VAL A 209 -6.48 2.88 -13.71
N VAL A 210 -6.13 1.67 -14.15
CA VAL A 210 -5.00 1.40 -15.03
C VAL A 210 -5.55 0.73 -16.29
N LEU A 211 -5.22 1.30 -17.46
CA LEU A 211 -5.64 0.75 -18.74
C LEU A 211 -4.48 0.03 -19.41
N ILE A 212 -4.73 -1.19 -19.86
CA ILE A 212 -3.73 -2.08 -20.44
C ILE A 212 -4.20 -2.52 -21.82
N GLY A 213 -3.37 -2.37 -22.83
CA GLY A 213 -3.75 -2.65 -24.22
C GLY A 213 -2.99 -1.78 -25.22
N GLN A 214 -3.28 -1.96 -26.50
CA GLN A 214 -2.66 -1.14 -27.55
C GLN A 214 -3.21 0.28 -27.53
N ASP A 215 -2.35 1.28 -27.81
CA ASP A 215 -2.71 2.70 -27.73
C ASP A 215 -3.99 3.06 -28.50
N ARG A 216 -4.18 2.48 -29.69
CA ARG A 216 -5.38 2.70 -30.50
C ARG A 216 -6.65 2.13 -29.87
N ILE A 217 -6.56 0.94 -29.27
CA ILE A 217 -7.70 0.30 -28.60
C ILE A 217 -8.07 1.10 -27.35
N ILE A 218 -7.06 1.49 -26.56
CA ILE A 218 -7.27 2.31 -25.36
C ILE A 218 -7.86 3.68 -25.70
N ALA A 219 -7.40 4.32 -26.77
CA ALA A 219 -7.95 5.60 -27.22
C ALA A 219 -9.45 5.48 -27.56
N ASN A 220 -9.87 4.39 -28.22
CA ASN A 220 -11.28 4.12 -28.50
C ASN A 220 -12.06 3.81 -27.21
N PHE A 221 -11.54 2.89 -26.38
CA PHE A 221 -12.17 2.49 -25.11
C PHE A 221 -12.40 3.68 -24.17
N ARG A 222 -11.42 4.59 -24.05
CA ARG A 222 -11.53 5.80 -23.24
C ARG A 222 -12.72 6.67 -23.60
N ALA A 223 -13.17 6.68 -24.85
CA ALA A 223 -14.32 7.49 -25.28
C ALA A 223 -15.64 7.02 -24.64
N PHE A 224 -15.73 5.76 -24.21
CA PHE A 224 -16.90 5.21 -23.53
C PHE A 224 -16.86 5.41 -22.00
N LEU A 225 -15.73 5.88 -21.45
CA LEU A 225 -15.59 6.11 -20.01
C LEU A 225 -16.14 7.48 -19.59
N PRO A 226 -16.95 7.55 -18.52
CA PRO A 226 -17.34 8.82 -17.92
C PRO A 226 -16.13 9.66 -17.51
N GLU A 227 -16.27 10.99 -17.56
CA GLU A 227 -15.19 11.93 -17.21
C GLU A 227 -14.58 11.65 -15.83
N ARG A 228 -15.42 11.34 -14.83
CA ARG A 228 -14.97 10.99 -13.47
C ARG A 228 -14.04 9.76 -13.42
N VAL A 229 -14.26 8.76 -14.28
CA VAL A 229 -13.39 7.58 -14.37
C VAL A 229 -12.12 7.94 -15.11
N ARG A 230 -12.23 8.71 -16.20
CA ARG A 230 -11.08 9.19 -16.98
C ARG A 230 -10.08 9.99 -16.15
N GLN A 231 -10.58 10.84 -15.24
CA GLN A 231 -9.74 11.63 -14.33
C GLN A 231 -8.98 10.78 -13.30
N GLN A 232 -9.43 9.55 -13.03
CA GLN A 232 -8.76 8.62 -12.12
C GLN A 232 -7.87 7.60 -12.84
N ILE A 233 -7.66 7.74 -14.15
CA ILE A 233 -6.68 6.91 -14.88
C ILE A 233 -5.27 7.29 -14.42
N ALA A 234 -4.68 6.42 -13.60
CA ALA A 234 -3.36 6.62 -13.02
C ALA A 234 -2.24 6.27 -14.01
N ASP A 235 -2.48 5.31 -14.90
CA ASP A 235 -1.50 4.91 -15.91
C ASP A 235 -2.11 4.19 -17.11
N THR A 236 -1.33 4.09 -18.18
CA THR A 236 -1.67 3.36 -19.40
C THR A 236 -0.42 2.73 -20.01
N PHE A 237 -0.49 1.46 -20.38
CA PHE A 237 0.62 0.75 -21.04
C PHE A 237 0.13 -0.46 -21.83
N SER A 238 1.00 -1.02 -22.68
CA SER A 238 0.70 -2.26 -23.41
C SER A 238 1.35 -3.47 -22.74
N MET A 239 0.63 -4.59 -22.76
CA MET A 239 1.05 -5.90 -22.27
C MET A 239 0.34 -6.98 -23.07
N ASP A 240 1.00 -8.12 -23.26
CA ASP A 240 0.40 -9.28 -23.93
C ASP A 240 -0.79 -9.84 -23.14
N PHE A 241 -1.92 -10.05 -23.81
CA PHE A 241 -3.17 -10.55 -23.23
C PHE A 241 -3.07 -12.00 -22.71
N SER A 242 -2.10 -12.78 -23.20
CA SER A 242 -1.82 -14.15 -22.75
C SER A 242 -1.13 -14.22 -21.39
N GLN A 243 -0.64 -13.09 -20.87
CA GLN A 243 0.04 -13.06 -19.58
C GLN A 243 -0.90 -13.47 -18.44
N GLY A 244 -0.39 -14.33 -17.56
CA GLY A 244 -1.14 -14.77 -16.38
C GLY A 244 -1.28 -13.66 -15.33
N ARG A 245 -2.27 -13.80 -14.45
CA ARG A 245 -2.61 -12.84 -13.37
C ARG A 245 -1.39 -12.30 -12.61
N ALA A 246 -0.44 -13.16 -12.23
CA ALA A 246 0.71 -12.78 -11.43
C ALA A 246 1.63 -11.78 -12.15
N ALA A 247 1.79 -11.96 -13.48
CA ALA A 247 2.59 -11.06 -14.29
C ALA A 247 1.91 -9.68 -14.42
N VAL A 248 0.59 -9.66 -14.63
CA VAL A 248 -0.22 -8.43 -14.71
C VAL A 248 -0.13 -7.65 -13.40
N LEU A 249 -0.39 -8.28 -12.26
CA LEU A 249 -0.32 -7.66 -10.94
C LEU A 249 1.05 -7.05 -10.64
N ARG A 250 2.12 -7.81 -10.94
CA ARG A 250 3.50 -7.33 -10.78
C ARG A 250 3.74 -6.09 -11.64
N ARG A 251 3.34 -6.14 -12.92
CA ARG A 251 3.56 -5.04 -13.86
C ARG A 251 2.77 -3.78 -13.48
N VAL A 252 1.50 -3.93 -13.09
CA VAL A 252 0.66 -2.83 -12.59
C VAL A 252 1.29 -2.19 -11.35
N SER A 253 1.73 -3.03 -10.40
CA SER A 253 2.40 -2.57 -9.17
C SER A 253 3.67 -1.78 -9.46
N GLU A 254 4.57 -2.30 -10.30
CA GLU A 254 5.80 -1.62 -10.71
C GLU A 254 5.53 -0.26 -11.35
N ARG A 255 4.56 -0.22 -12.28
CA ARG A 255 4.19 0.99 -13.02
C ARG A 255 3.59 2.05 -12.12
N LEU A 256 2.68 1.68 -11.22
CA LEU A 256 2.08 2.60 -10.26
C LEU A 256 3.12 3.18 -9.30
N LEU A 257 4.03 2.34 -8.78
CA LEU A 257 5.11 2.80 -7.91
C LEU A 257 6.04 3.80 -8.62
N GLN A 258 6.35 3.53 -9.89
CA GLN A 258 7.16 4.43 -10.71
C GLN A 258 6.45 5.78 -10.95
N LYS A 259 5.16 5.74 -11.31
CA LYS A 259 4.34 6.95 -11.49
C LYS A 259 4.19 7.76 -10.22
N GLU A 260 4.05 7.10 -9.07
CA GLU A 260 4.00 7.77 -7.77
C GLU A 260 5.31 8.49 -7.47
N LYS A 261 6.47 7.85 -7.68
CA LYS A 261 7.79 8.48 -7.50
C LYS A 261 7.97 9.71 -8.39
N GLU A 262 7.56 9.62 -9.65
CA GLU A 262 7.58 10.74 -10.60
C GLU A 262 6.67 11.88 -10.13
N GLY A 263 5.46 11.55 -9.67
CA GLY A 263 4.48 12.51 -9.15
C GLY A 263 4.97 13.22 -7.89
N ILE A 264 5.49 12.48 -6.91
CA ILE A 264 6.09 13.04 -5.69
C ILE A 264 7.27 13.96 -6.03
N SER A 265 8.16 13.54 -6.93
CA SER A 265 9.31 14.36 -7.33
C SER A 265 8.87 15.68 -7.95
N ARG A 266 7.85 15.65 -8.82
CA ARG A 266 7.26 16.85 -9.42
C ARG A 266 6.62 17.76 -8.36
N GLN A 267 5.83 17.21 -7.45
CA GLN A 267 5.21 17.96 -6.36
C GLN A 267 6.27 18.65 -5.48
N ILE A 268 7.33 17.95 -5.09
CA ILE A 268 8.42 18.53 -4.30
C ILE A 268 9.11 19.66 -5.08
N GLN A 269 9.31 19.49 -6.39
CA GLN A 269 9.90 20.52 -7.24
C GLN A 269 9.01 21.78 -7.31
N GLU A 270 7.71 21.62 -7.53
CA GLU A 270 6.75 22.73 -7.52
C GLU A 270 6.70 23.45 -6.16
N LEU A 271 6.79 22.72 -5.05
CA LEU A 271 6.84 23.32 -3.70
C LEU A 271 8.12 24.14 -3.51
N LYS A 272 9.27 23.65 -3.98
CA LYS A 272 10.54 24.40 -3.93
C LYS A 272 10.46 25.70 -4.73
N GLU A 273 9.84 25.69 -5.89
CA GLU A 273 9.70 26.86 -6.76
C GLU A 273 8.75 27.93 -6.20
N ARG A 274 7.70 27.53 -5.49
CA ARG A 274 6.71 28.45 -4.89
C ARG A 274 7.13 29.05 -3.56
N THR A 275 8.06 28.42 -2.84
CA THR A 275 8.46 28.85 -1.48
C THR A 275 9.01 30.29 -1.42
N PRO A 276 9.85 30.75 -2.37
CA PRO A 276 10.29 32.15 -2.43
C PRO A 276 9.14 33.16 -2.61
N GLN A 277 7.95 32.72 -3.04
CA GLN A 277 6.78 33.53 -3.34
C GLN A 277 5.66 33.34 -2.31
N ASN A 278 5.99 33.35 -1.01
CA ASN A 278 5.02 33.13 0.07
C ASN A 278 4.43 31.70 0.11
N GLY A 279 5.19 30.70 -0.34
CA GLY A 279 4.74 29.30 -0.34
C GLY A 279 4.58 28.72 1.08
N LEU A 280 3.60 27.85 1.26
CA LEU A 280 3.27 27.19 2.54
C LEU A 280 4.11 25.92 2.81
N ALA A 281 5.31 25.83 2.23
CA ALA A 281 6.19 24.67 2.37
C ALA A 281 7.38 25.01 3.28
N THR A 282 7.77 24.05 4.11
CA THR A 282 8.97 24.13 4.93
C THR A 282 9.90 22.99 4.59
N PHE A 283 11.21 23.22 4.67
CA PHE A 283 12.25 22.25 4.34
C PHE A 283 13.31 22.19 5.44
N GLY A 284 13.86 21.00 5.64
CA GLY A 284 14.85 20.74 6.68
C GLY A 284 14.20 20.28 7.99
N LEU A 285 15.00 19.60 8.81
CA LEU A 285 14.51 18.91 10.00
C LEU A 285 13.87 19.84 11.02
N ASN A 286 14.58 20.91 11.41
CA ASN A 286 14.15 21.81 12.49
C ASN A 286 12.82 22.51 12.18
N SER A 287 12.74 23.14 11.01
CA SER A 287 11.56 23.88 10.56
C SER A 287 10.36 22.96 10.31
N THR A 288 10.60 21.71 9.85
CA THR A 288 9.55 20.68 9.74
C THR A 288 9.07 20.24 11.12
N LEU A 289 9.98 20.07 12.09
CA LEU A 289 9.64 19.68 13.45
C LEU A 289 8.79 20.76 14.15
N GLU A 290 9.16 22.03 13.97
CA GLU A 290 8.36 23.16 14.46
C GLU A 290 6.95 23.18 13.86
N ALA A 291 6.83 22.99 12.54
CA ALA A 291 5.54 22.93 11.87
C ALA A 291 4.70 21.73 12.35
N LEU A 292 5.32 20.58 12.59
CA LEU A 292 4.67 19.38 13.14
C LEU A 292 4.15 19.65 14.56
N ASN A 293 4.97 20.23 15.43
CA ASN A 293 4.58 20.58 16.81
C ASN A 293 3.43 21.60 16.85
N ARG A 294 3.34 22.48 15.84
CA ARG A 294 2.24 23.46 15.70
C ARG A 294 1.00 22.89 15.01
N GLY A 295 1.01 21.63 14.57
CA GLY A 295 -0.09 21.02 13.83
C GLY A 295 -0.34 21.64 12.44
N GLN A 296 0.68 22.27 11.85
CA GLN A 296 0.57 23.04 10.60
C GLN A 296 0.90 22.20 9.34
N VAL A 297 1.15 20.90 9.50
CA VAL A 297 1.56 20.02 8.39
C VAL A 297 0.36 19.28 7.83
N HIS A 298 -0.01 19.62 6.59
CA HIS A 298 -1.00 18.86 5.81
C HIS A 298 -0.38 17.61 5.16
N THR A 299 0.80 17.74 4.56
CA THR A 299 1.52 16.65 3.86
C THR A 299 2.98 16.62 4.31
N LEU A 300 3.43 15.47 4.81
CA LEU A 300 4.83 15.25 5.19
C LEU A 300 5.53 14.37 4.14
N TYR A 301 6.56 14.91 3.49
CA TYR A 301 7.44 14.14 2.61
C TYR A 301 8.67 13.68 3.40
N LEU A 302 8.89 12.37 3.47
CA LEU A 302 9.99 11.77 4.21
C LEU A 302 10.78 10.81 3.31
N LEU A 303 12.10 10.91 3.34
CA LEU A 303 12.96 9.91 2.70
C LEU A 303 12.85 8.59 3.45
N THR A 304 12.67 7.48 2.73
CA THR A 304 12.55 6.14 3.34
C THR A 304 13.76 5.77 4.21
N SER A 305 14.94 6.26 3.83
CA SER A 305 16.20 6.03 4.54
C SER A 305 16.47 7.02 5.69
N PHE A 306 15.65 8.05 5.86
CA PHE A 306 15.88 9.05 6.90
C PHE A 306 15.63 8.45 8.29
N SER A 307 16.63 8.53 9.14
CA SER A 307 16.56 8.14 10.54
C SER A 307 17.32 9.16 11.37
N GLN A 308 16.68 9.67 12.42
CA GLN A 308 17.25 10.63 13.34
C GLN A 308 16.76 10.32 14.74
N SER A 309 17.68 10.26 15.71
CA SER A 309 17.31 10.12 17.11
C SER A 309 16.61 11.39 17.58
N ALA A 310 15.46 11.23 18.22
CA ALA A 310 14.60 12.31 18.69
C ALA A 310 13.85 11.85 19.96
N GLY A 311 13.22 12.80 20.65
CA GLY A 311 12.40 12.57 21.82
C GLY A 311 10.99 13.12 21.63
N ARG A 312 10.06 12.63 22.46
CA ARG A 312 8.69 13.13 22.56
C ARG A 312 8.39 13.41 24.02
N CYS A 313 7.96 14.62 24.34
CA CYS A 313 7.56 14.96 25.69
C CYS A 313 6.31 14.16 26.08
N ARG A 314 6.31 13.52 27.25
CA ARG A 314 5.15 12.74 27.73
C ARG A 314 3.99 13.59 28.24
N GLN A 315 4.23 14.88 28.51
CA GLN A 315 3.23 15.78 29.06
C GLN A 315 2.52 16.59 27.99
N CYS A 316 3.28 17.18 27.04
CA CYS A 316 2.73 18.04 26.00
C CYS A 316 2.84 17.45 24.58
N HIS A 317 3.38 16.23 24.44
CA HIS A 317 3.58 15.54 23.16
C HIS A 317 4.48 16.23 22.13
N THR A 318 5.09 17.36 22.50
CA THR A 318 6.07 18.07 21.67
C THR A 318 7.23 17.16 21.30
N LEU A 319 7.53 17.11 20.00
CA LEU A 319 8.69 16.42 19.45
C LEU A 319 9.92 17.30 19.58
N VAL A 320 11.02 16.73 20.07
CA VAL A 320 12.28 17.43 20.28
C VAL A 320 13.42 16.63 19.67
N LEU A 321 14.43 17.31 19.13
CA LEU A 321 15.70 16.66 18.81
C LEU A 321 16.44 16.45 20.13
N ALA A 322 16.44 15.23 20.64
CA ALA A 322 17.08 14.94 21.93
C ALA A 322 18.61 15.09 21.85
N PRO A 323 19.28 15.58 22.91
CA PRO A 323 20.72 15.44 23.08
C PRO A 323 21.09 13.99 23.46
N PRO A 324 22.36 13.56 23.24
CA PRO A 324 22.78 12.15 23.29
C PRO A 324 22.89 11.49 24.69
N SER A 325 22.38 12.07 25.78
CA SER A 325 22.57 11.54 27.14
C SER A 325 21.32 10.86 27.72
N ARG A 326 21.49 9.64 28.24
CA ARG A 326 20.44 8.76 28.78
C ARG A 326 19.71 9.27 30.04
N ASP A 327 20.22 10.32 30.70
CA ASP A 327 19.78 10.72 32.04
C ASP A 327 19.04 12.07 32.12
N GLN A 328 18.78 12.74 31.00
CA GLN A 328 18.01 13.99 31.01
C GLN A 328 16.73 13.83 30.21
N GLN A 329 15.60 13.70 30.92
CA GLN A 329 14.30 13.91 30.30
C GLN A 329 14.28 15.34 29.74
N PRO A 330 13.92 15.54 28.46
CA PRO A 330 13.77 16.89 27.94
C PRO A 330 12.71 17.60 28.80
N LEU A 331 13.10 18.72 29.43
CA LEU A 331 12.19 19.60 30.15
C LEU A 331 11.01 19.91 29.23
N CYS A 332 9.78 19.84 29.79
CA CYS A 332 8.59 20.22 29.04
C CYS A 332 8.79 21.66 28.53
N PRO A 333 8.72 21.90 27.21
CA PRO A 333 8.93 23.24 26.64
C PRO A 333 7.77 24.22 26.91
N LEU A 334 6.85 23.87 27.81
CA LEU A 334 5.69 24.64 28.25
C LEU A 334 5.78 24.94 29.74
#